data_AF-A0A9W8TWE1-F1
#
_entry.id   AF-A0A9W8TWE1-F1
#
_cell.length_a   1.000
_cell.length_b   1.000
_cell.length_c   1.000
_cell.angle_alpha   90.00
_cell.angle_beta   90.00
_cell.angle_gamma   90.00
#
_symmetry.space_group_name_H-M   'P 1'
#
loop_
_entity.id
_entity.type
_entity.pdbx_description
1 polymer ?
#
loop_
_entity_poly.entity_id
_entity_poly.type
_entity_poly.pdbx_seq_one_letter_code
_entity_poly.pdbx_strand_id
1 'polypeptide(L)' 'NLGQDNSNTQQADSPRAPRRTPMACQFCRGRKLKCDGSRPSCGNCNRRGFPCEYTPV' A
#
# COMPACT_ATOMS: atom_id res chain seq x y z
N ASN A 1 21.62 34.93 5.08
CA ASN A 1 20.25 34.49 4.79
C ASN A 1 20.26 33.02 4.43
N LEU A 2 20.25 32.16 5.47
CA LEU A 2 20.21 30.71 5.35
C LEU A 2 18.77 30.25 5.54
N GLY A 3 18.25 29.51 4.55
CA GLY A 3 16.90 28.97 4.53
C GLY A 3 16.72 27.80 5.48
N GLN A 4 15.52 27.66 6.04
CA GLN A 4 15.06 26.46 6.74
C GLN A 4 13.57 26.27 6.45
N ASP A 5 13.27 25.48 5.42
CA ASP A 5 11.98 24.85 5.22
C ASP A 5 11.80 23.82 6.35
N ASN A 6 10.77 24.02 7.18
CA ASN A 6 10.44 23.13 8.28
C ASN A 6 9.33 22.18 7.83
N SER A 7 9.66 21.27 6.91
CA SER A 7 8.81 20.13 6.58
C SER A 7 8.85 19.11 7.72
N ASN A 8 7.99 19.35 8.71
CA ASN A 8 7.76 18.50 9.88
C ASN A 8 7.21 17.11 9.47
N THR A 9 8.12 16.20 9.09
CA THR A 9 7.80 14.78 8.87
C THR A 9 8.01 14.01 10.17
N GLN A 10 7.04 14.12 11.07
CA GLN A 10 6.93 13.28 12.26
C GLN A 10 5.72 12.36 12.10
N GLN A 11 5.96 11.09 11.81
CA GLN A 11 4.96 10.04 12.06
C GLN A 11 5.64 8.69 12.31
N ALA A 12 6.11 8.58 13.55
CA ALA A 12 6.12 7.41 14.42
C ALA A 12 6.14 6.01 13.76
N ASP A 13 7.34 5.44 13.75
CA ASP A 13 7.57 3.99 13.69
C ASP A 13 7.06 3.34 14.99
N SER A 14 5.75 3.11 15.09
CA SER A 14 5.26 2.02 15.93
C SER A 14 5.37 0.74 15.10
N PRO A 15 5.82 -0.41 15.66
CA PRO A 15 5.77 -1.69 14.98
C PRO A 15 4.31 -2.10 14.81
N ARG A 16 3.68 -1.53 13.79
CA ARG A 16 2.30 -1.77 13.40
C ARG A 16 2.31 -3.20 12.89
N ALA A 17 1.92 -4.14 13.76
CA ALA A 17 1.65 -5.52 13.35
C ALA A 17 0.96 -5.46 11.99
N PRO A 18 1.52 -6.10 10.95
CA PRO A 18 1.10 -5.87 9.58
C PRO A 18 -0.40 -6.08 9.52
N ARG A 19 -1.15 -4.99 9.27
CA ARG A 19 -2.60 -5.04 9.22
C ARG A 19 -2.94 -6.10 8.20
N ARG A 20 -3.47 -7.24 8.65
CA ARG A 20 -3.85 -8.32 7.75
C ARG A 20 -4.87 -7.74 6.79
N THR A 21 -4.55 -7.79 5.51
CA THR A 21 -5.42 -7.28 4.46
C THR A 21 -6.69 -8.12 4.47
N PRO A 22 -7.87 -7.54 4.72
CA PRO A 22 -9.10 -8.33 4.75
C PRO A 22 -9.42 -8.91 3.37
N MET A 23 -8.90 -8.30 2.30
CA MET A 23 -9.18 -8.64 0.92
C MET A 23 -7.95 -8.40 0.04
N ALA A 24 -7.59 -9.38 -0.78
CA ALA A 24 -6.65 -9.18 -1.87
C ALA A 24 -7.34 -8.54 -3.07
N CYS A 25 -6.65 -7.66 -3.80
CA CYS A 25 -7.16 -7.09 -5.05
C CYS A 25 -7.39 -8.18 -6.12
N GLN A 26 -8.19 -7.89 -7.14
CA GLN A 26 -8.56 -8.81 -8.22
C GLN A 26 -7.33 -9.40 -8.92
N PHE A 27 -6.35 -8.56 -9.25
CA PHE A 27 -5.10 -9.02 -9.86
C PHE A 27 -4.35 -10.03 -8.97
N CYS A 28 -4.16 -9.71 -7.68
CA CYS A 28 -3.48 -10.59 -6.75
C CYS A 28 -4.29 -11.87 -6.47
N ARG A 29 -5.61 -11.80 -6.39
CA ARG A 29 -6.51 -12.97 -6.27
C ARG A 29 -6.36 -13.91 -7.46
N GLY A 30 -6.53 -13.41 -8.68
CA GLY A 30 -6.44 -14.22 -9.90
C GLY A 30 -5.05 -14.86 -10.08
N ARG A 31 -3.99 -14.18 -9.63
CA ARG A 31 -2.61 -14.71 -9.68
C ARG A 31 -2.15 -15.42 -8.42
N LYS A 32 -3.02 -15.58 -7.41
CA LYS A 32 -2.70 -16.19 -6.10
C LYS A 32 -1.46 -15.56 -5.44
N LEU A 33 -1.28 -14.25 -5.59
CA LEU A 33 -0.20 -13.49 -4.98
C LEU A 33 -0.61 -12.94 -3.61
N LYS A 34 0.36 -12.77 -2.71
CA LYS A 34 0.15 -12.01 -1.47
C LYS A 34 -0.17 -10.56 -1.82
N CYS A 35 -1.35 -10.09 -1.44
CA CYS A 35 -1.71 -8.67 -1.52
C CYS A 35 -1.39 -8.00 -0.18
N ASP A 36 -0.78 -6.84 -0.23
CA ASP A 36 -0.49 -5.97 0.92
C ASP A 36 -1.62 -4.97 1.20
N GLY A 37 -2.67 -4.95 0.36
CA GLY A 37 -3.91 -4.22 0.64
C GLY A 37 -3.77 -2.70 0.62
N SER A 38 -2.58 -2.20 0.27
CA SER A 38 -2.32 -0.78 0.14
C SER A 38 -3.27 -0.16 -0.88
N ARG A 39 -3.71 1.07 -0.58
CA ARG A 39 -4.60 1.89 -1.41
C ARG A 39 -3.87 3.18 -1.79
N PRO A 40 -4.03 3.71 -3.02
CA PRO A 40 -4.98 3.27 -4.06
C PRO A 40 -4.53 2.02 -4.85
N SER A 41 -3.26 1.62 -4.78
CA SER A 41 -2.72 0.42 -5.43
C SER A 41 -1.87 -0.38 -4.44
N CYS A 42 -1.98 -1.71 -4.49
CA CYS A 42 -1.16 -2.61 -3.72
C CYS A 42 0.30 -2.61 -4.24
N GLY A 43 1.29 -2.88 -3.40
CA GLY A 43 2.70 -2.84 -3.79
C GLY A 43 3.05 -3.76 -4.96
N ASN A 44 2.37 -4.91 -5.08
CA ASN A 44 2.55 -5.81 -6.22
C ASN A 44 2.00 -5.25 -7.52
N CYS A 45 0.81 -4.62 -7.50
CA CYS A 45 0.24 -3.97 -8.67
C CYS A 45 1.07 -2.75 -9.07
N ASN A 46 1.47 -1.92 -8.09
CA ASN A 46 2.29 -0.73 -8.32
C ASN A 46 3.62 -1.08 -9.00
N ARG A 47 4.34 -2.08 -8.45
CA ARG A 47 5.62 -2.53 -9.02
C ARG A 47 5.49 -3.09 -10.44
N ARG A 48 4.37 -3.72 -10.76
CA ARG A 48 4.15 -4.36 -12.06
C ARG A 48 3.41 -3.47 -13.07
N GLY A 49 2.93 -2.30 -12.65
CA GLY A 49 2.13 -1.41 -13.49
C GLY A 49 0.77 -1.97 -13.90
N PHE A 50 0.21 -2.92 -13.15
CA PHE A 50 -1.11 -3.49 -13.46
C PHE A 50 -2.23 -2.77 -12.67
N PRO A 51 -3.46 -2.73 -13.23
CA PRO A 51 -4.64 -2.24 -12.52
C PRO A 51 -4.82 -2.93 -11.17
N CYS A 52 -5.10 -2.13 -10.14
CA CYS A 52 -5.33 -2.61 -8.78
C CYS A 52 -6.77 -2.33 -8.36
N GLU A 53 -7.64 -3.30 -8.62
CA GLU A 53 -9.07 -3.16 -8.33
C GLU A 53 -9.47 -4.08 -7.18
N TYR A 54 -10.24 -3.54 -6.24
CA TYR A 54 -10.82 -4.31 -5.14
C TYR A 54 -12.33 -4.35 -5.35
N THR A 55 -12.86 -5.49 -5.79
CA THR A 55 -14.31 -5.72 -5.84
C THR A 55 -14.75 -6.65 -4.70
N PRO A 56 -15.86 -6.32 -4.01
CA PRO A 56 -16.54 -7.26 -3.13
C PRO A 56 -16.93 -8.51 -3.90
N VAL A 57 -16.88 -9.65 -3.21
CA VAL A 57 -17.47 -10.90 -3.68
C VAL A 57 -18.80 -11.11 -2.99
#